data_AF-A0A485KLH2-F1
#
_entry.id   AF-A0A485KLH2-F1
#
_cell.length_a   1.000
_cell.length_b   1.000
_cell.length_c   1.000
_cell.angle_alpha   90.00
_cell.angle_beta   90.00
_cell.angle_gamma   90.00
#
_symmetry.space_group_name_H-M   'P 1'
#
loop_
_entity.id
_entity.type
_entity.pdbx_description
1 polymer ?
#
loop_
_entity_poly.entity_id
_entity_poly.type
_entity_poly.pdbx_seq_one_letter_code
_entity_poly.pdbx_strand_id
1 'polypeptide(L)'
;MNVPLVQAVCRAVRVNPNESMSVCGGNWFEIDGAEKATCLAFNPWGTLLSVGEKDGLVILWDFSSIPNIIRELNPKLGPSALVVPDIKQVTSCAWSPNGRVLAVACELKAPGRKGALLLWDVESSTLMAAIACESMATHVAFPPRSIVGNAHGTSVLASCGNGDLQRITWATPPADPVVDDDDDRSPSLTTPCTLYYHADRFRHLHFHVHTIDTLPIFASICGGDASIPQSTRNFSPLVVAKFGSDRLFAVSLKGAVAMLDPHTFELLSGHVLPPISSVDLFVDATALLVPSSKGIHEICHYDGASMAETRLFTAGAAVRAPWIMASKSPDGKYVLGLPQPRGIYVGEKGMYMWDMADERMHHDHRFAGDMVAVAWHPRRESLTVISTAGSVHVLEVQYASSWPGAMYPPGFTLITDNVVYEEPEDEFDVNVKAPPPMDDASMVVDILTIERADDGMQNIPDEDDNDDDMVDPLQYLPASPLTTWNHEAVAFEDDDVSSIFSTMKARPPTASTAPASASKSKKRKSSGK
;
A
#
# COMPACT_ATOMS: atom_id res chain seq x y z
N MET A 1 -11.01 -21.69 -22.80
CA MET A 1 -10.97 -22.44 -21.52
C MET A 1 -11.63 -21.53 -20.50
N ASN A 2 -12.78 -21.90 -19.95
CA ASN A 2 -13.59 -21.02 -19.11
C ASN A 2 -12.84 -20.77 -17.78
N VAL A 3 -12.05 -19.69 -17.72
CA VAL A 3 -11.23 -19.30 -16.56
C VAL A 3 -12.07 -19.26 -15.28
N PRO A 4 -13.33 -18.79 -15.29
CA PRO A 4 -14.26 -18.95 -14.17
C PRO A 4 -14.52 -20.39 -13.73
N LEU A 5 -14.66 -21.34 -14.66
CA LEU A 5 -14.90 -22.76 -14.37
C LEU A 5 -13.64 -23.41 -13.80
N VAL A 6 -12.47 -23.09 -14.35
CA VAL A 6 -11.17 -23.53 -13.79
C VAL A 6 -10.95 -22.91 -12.42
N GLN A 7 -11.25 -21.62 -12.22
CA GLN A 7 -11.22 -20.97 -10.91
C GLN A 7 -12.24 -21.57 -9.92
N ALA A 8 -13.43 -21.99 -10.36
CA ALA A 8 -14.43 -22.63 -9.52
C ALA A 8 -14.03 -24.05 -9.10
N VAL A 9 -13.40 -24.82 -10.00
CA VAL A 9 -12.89 -26.17 -9.74
C VAL A 9 -11.58 -26.15 -8.94
N CYS A 10 -10.78 -25.11 -9.12
CA CYS A 10 -9.49 -24.90 -8.44
C CYS A 10 -9.57 -23.97 -7.23
N ARG A 11 -10.77 -23.55 -6.79
CA ARG A 11 -10.93 -22.76 -5.55
C ARG A 11 -10.21 -23.49 -4.41
N ALA A 12 -9.48 -22.71 -3.60
CA ALA A 12 -8.71 -23.23 -2.48
C ALA A 12 -9.59 -24.12 -1.59
N VAL A 13 -9.36 -25.44 -1.66
CA VAL A 13 -9.77 -26.32 -0.57
C VAL A 13 -8.88 -25.89 0.60
N ARG A 14 -9.50 -25.26 1.59
CA ARG A 14 -8.86 -24.96 2.87
C ARG A 14 -8.13 -26.22 3.33
N VAL A 15 -6.85 -26.08 3.63
CA VAL A 15 -6.02 -27.15 4.20
C VAL A 15 -6.83 -27.87 5.28
N ASN A 16 -6.96 -29.19 5.08
CA ASN A 16 -7.33 -30.23 6.03
C ASN A 16 -8.04 -29.76 7.33
N PRO A 17 -9.35 -30.04 7.55
CA PRO A 17 -10.09 -29.59 8.75
C PRO A 17 -9.54 -30.12 10.09
N ASN A 18 -8.56 -31.02 10.06
CA ASN A 18 -7.93 -31.62 11.23
C ASN A 18 -6.61 -30.97 11.65
N GLU A 19 -6.01 -30.10 10.84
CA GLU A 19 -4.90 -29.25 11.29
C GLU A 19 -5.51 -27.93 11.78
N SER A 20 -5.36 -27.65 13.08
CA SER A 20 -5.80 -26.40 13.68
C SER A 20 -4.94 -25.24 13.16
N MET A 21 -5.12 -24.86 11.91
CA MET A 21 -4.62 -23.61 11.38
C MET A 21 -5.35 -22.50 12.13
N SER A 22 -4.58 -21.60 12.75
CA SER A 22 -5.12 -20.37 13.31
C SER A 22 -5.91 -19.59 12.23
N VAL A 23 -6.72 -18.61 12.64
CA VAL A 23 -7.57 -17.79 11.74
C VAL A 23 -6.84 -17.29 10.48
N CYS A 24 -5.53 -17.09 10.58
CA CYS A 24 -4.66 -16.64 9.50
C CYS A 24 -3.90 -17.81 8.86
N GLY A 25 -4.58 -18.91 8.45
CA GLY A 25 -4.03 -20.20 8.00
C GLY A 25 -3.05 -20.21 6.80
N GLY A 26 -2.31 -19.13 6.58
CA GLY A 26 -1.13 -19.04 5.75
C GLY A 26 0.19 -19.21 6.51
N ASN A 27 1.27 -19.18 5.73
CA ASN A 27 2.64 -19.28 6.17
C ASN A 27 3.37 -17.96 5.93
N TRP A 28 4.30 -17.65 6.83
CA TRP A 28 5.19 -16.50 6.69
C TRP A 28 6.37 -16.86 5.79
N PHE A 29 6.68 -16.00 4.82
CA PHE A 29 7.93 -16.04 4.08
C PHE A 29 8.50 -14.65 3.90
N GLU A 30 9.83 -14.54 3.92
CA GLU A 30 10.55 -13.29 3.70
C GLU A 30 10.67 -13.03 2.19
N ILE A 31 10.54 -11.78 1.78
CA ILE A 31 10.87 -11.36 0.41
C ILE A 31 12.27 -10.72 0.41
N ASP A 32 13.19 -11.30 -0.36
CA ASP A 32 14.61 -10.92 -0.33
C ASP A 32 14.91 -9.61 -1.08
N GLY A 33 15.78 -8.77 -0.51
CA GLY A 33 16.26 -7.56 -1.18
C GLY A 33 15.66 -6.27 -0.66
N ALA A 34 14.74 -6.33 0.31
CA ALA A 34 14.38 -5.21 1.16
C ALA A 34 14.88 -5.47 2.59
N GLU A 35 16.08 -5.00 2.92
CA GLU A 35 16.74 -5.24 4.22
C GLU A 35 16.56 -4.07 5.19
N LYS A 36 16.10 -2.91 4.71
CA LYS A 36 15.99 -1.67 5.51
C LYS A 36 14.65 -0.97 5.32
N ALA A 37 13.59 -1.74 5.07
CA ALA A 37 12.25 -1.22 4.84
C ALA A 37 11.74 -0.39 6.04
N THR A 38 11.10 0.73 5.73
CA THR A 38 10.50 1.66 6.69
C THR A 38 9.03 1.90 6.42
N CYS A 39 8.59 1.78 5.17
CA CYS A 39 7.19 1.85 4.77
C CYS A 39 6.92 0.99 3.54
N LEU A 40 5.66 0.64 3.33
CA LEU A 40 5.21 -0.08 2.14
C LEU A 40 3.85 0.41 1.67
N ALA A 41 3.55 0.23 0.39
CA ALA A 41 2.25 0.56 -0.19
C ALA A 41 2.01 -0.24 -1.48
N PHE A 42 0.85 -0.87 -1.58
CA PHE A 42 0.39 -1.46 -2.84
C PHE A 42 -0.14 -0.38 -3.77
N ASN A 43 0.01 -0.60 -5.07
CA ASN A 43 -0.77 0.13 -6.06
C ASN A 43 -2.26 -0.26 -5.97
N PRO A 44 -3.18 0.50 -6.61
CA PRO A 44 -4.62 0.24 -6.50
C PRO A 44 -5.06 -1.17 -6.90
N TRP A 45 -4.31 -1.85 -7.76
CA TRP A 45 -4.63 -3.20 -8.25
C TRP A 45 -3.96 -4.33 -7.47
N GLY A 46 -3.03 -4.02 -6.58
CA GLY A 46 -2.22 -5.00 -5.83
C GLY A 46 -1.17 -5.74 -6.66
N THR A 47 -0.94 -5.32 -7.89
CA THR A 47 0.04 -5.91 -8.81
C THR A 47 1.45 -5.40 -8.58
N LEU A 48 1.60 -4.22 -7.97
CA LEU A 48 2.88 -3.63 -7.62
C LEU A 48 2.90 -3.26 -6.14
N LEU A 49 4.04 -3.53 -5.49
CA LEU A 49 4.30 -3.12 -4.11
C LEU A 49 5.52 -2.20 -4.10
N SER A 50 5.36 -0.98 -3.60
CA SER A 50 6.49 -0.10 -3.29
C SER A 50 6.95 -0.35 -1.86
N VAL A 51 8.25 -0.53 -1.67
CA VAL A 51 8.91 -0.64 -0.37
C VAL A 51 9.92 0.48 -0.25
N GLY A 52 9.69 1.41 0.66
CA GLY A 52 10.63 2.49 0.97
C GLY A 52 11.64 2.03 2.02
N GLU A 53 12.90 2.39 1.83
CA GLU A 53 13.99 2.03 2.73
C GLU A 53 14.62 3.24 3.43
N LYS A 54 15.52 2.93 4.37
CA LYS A 54 16.53 3.88 4.85
C LYS A 54 17.37 4.41 3.67
N ASP A 55 17.89 5.62 3.80
CA ASP A 55 18.69 6.32 2.78
C ASP A 55 17.95 6.74 1.49
N GLY A 56 16.62 6.55 1.42
CA GLY A 56 15.76 7.10 0.35
C GLY A 56 15.54 6.18 -0.85
N LEU A 57 16.09 4.97 -0.84
CA LEU A 57 15.83 3.97 -1.87
C LEU A 57 14.37 3.51 -1.78
N VAL A 58 13.72 3.37 -2.93
CA VAL A 58 12.41 2.70 -3.03
C VAL A 58 12.53 1.53 -3.99
N ILE A 59 12.14 0.35 -3.54
CA ILE A 59 12.15 -0.88 -4.32
C ILE A 59 10.72 -1.14 -4.77
N LEU A 60 10.53 -1.30 -6.08
CA LEU A 60 9.26 -1.74 -6.64
C LEU A 60 9.32 -3.23 -6.88
N TRP A 61 8.33 -3.92 -6.34
CA TRP A 61 8.12 -5.34 -6.49
C TRP A 61 6.95 -5.59 -7.43
N ASP A 62 7.14 -6.48 -8.39
CA ASP A 62 6.03 -7.13 -9.05
C ASP A 62 5.42 -8.14 -8.07
N PHE A 63 4.13 -7.97 -7.79
CA PHE A 63 3.35 -8.78 -6.87
C PHE A 63 2.24 -9.56 -7.59
N SER A 64 2.27 -9.59 -8.93
CA SER A 64 1.29 -10.28 -9.77
C SER A 64 1.38 -11.80 -9.72
N SER A 65 2.55 -12.36 -9.40
CA SER A 65 2.73 -13.80 -9.25
C SER A 65 3.69 -14.11 -8.09
N ILE A 66 4.97 -14.35 -8.40
CA ILE A 66 6.03 -14.49 -7.42
C ILE A 66 6.58 -13.10 -7.15
N PRO A 67 6.63 -12.64 -5.88
CA PRO A 67 7.25 -11.36 -5.56
C PRO A 67 8.68 -11.30 -6.13
N ASN A 68 8.91 -10.40 -7.07
CA ASN A 68 10.24 -10.13 -7.60
C ASN A 68 10.48 -8.62 -7.73
N ILE A 69 11.72 -8.20 -7.50
CA ILE A 69 12.12 -6.81 -7.70
C ILE A 69 12.03 -6.49 -9.19
N ILE A 70 11.27 -5.45 -9.54
CA ILE A 70 11.10 -4.99 -10.92
C ILE A 70 11.83 -3.68 -11.19
N ARG A 71 11.91 -2.78 -10.20
CA ARG A 71 12.64 -1.50 -10.31
C ARG A 71 13.23 -1.08 -8.97
N GLU A 72 14.30 -0.30 -9.04
CA GLU A 72 14.87 0.44 -7.92
C GLU A 72 14.83 1.94 -8.25
N LEU A 73 14.07 2.70 -7.47
CA LEU A 73 13.99 4.15 -7.56
C LEU A 73 14.99 4.75 -6.57
N ASN A 74 16.17 5.09 -7.07
CA ASN A 74 17.26 5.60 -6.25
C ASN A 74 17.47 7.10 -6.52
N PRO A 75 17.10 8.00 -5.58
CA PRO A 75 17.33 9.42 -5.77
C PRO A 75 18.83 9.77 -5.89
N LYS A 76 19.76 8.95 -5.40
CA LYS A 76 21.20 9.24 -5.53
C LYS A 76 21.76 8.99 -6.92
N LEU A 77 21.08 8.17 -7.72
CA LEU A 77 21.43 7.89 -9.11
C LEU A 77 20.74 8.86 -10.07
N GLY A 78 20.02 9.86 -9.54
CA GLY A 78 19.39 10.90 -10.33
C GLY A 78 20.41 11.75 -11.11
N PRO A 79 19.93 12.55 -12.07
CA PRO A 79 20.79 13.39 -12.89
C PRO A 79 21.57 14.39 -12.03
N SER A 80 22.74 14.84 -12.51
CA SER A 80 23.65 15.71 -11.75
C SER A 80 23.04 17.05 -11.28
N ALA A 81 21.90 17.47 -11.85
CA ALA A 81 21.15 18.65 -11.43
C ALA A 81 20.27 18.41 -10.19
N LEU A 82 20.14 17.18 -9.69
CA LEU A 82 19.39 16.86 -8.49
C LEU A 82 20.15 17.32 -7.25
N VAL A 83 19.63 18.33 -6.55
CA VAL A 83 20.24 18.90 -5.34
C VAL A 83 19.40 18.58 -4.10
N VAL A 84 18.99 17.33 -3.94
CA VAL A 84 18.29 16.89 -2.73
C VAL A 84 19.32 16.65 -1.61
N PRO A 85 19.15 17.23 -0.41
CA PRO A 85 20.00 16.94 0.73
C PRO A 85 19.98 15.44 1.08
N ASP A 86 20.99 14.96 1.79
CA ASP A 86 21.08 13.55 2.16
C ASP A 86 19.79 13.05 2.83
N ILE A 87 19.19 12.02 2.25
CA ILE A 87 17.97 11.41 2.77
C ILE A 87 18.32 10.44 3.90
N LYS A 88 17.60 10.53 5.02
CA LYS A 88 17.72 9.63 6.17
C LYS A 88 16.93 8.35 5.95
N GLN A 89 15.66 8.48 5.58
CA GLN A 89 14.75 7.37 5.34
C GLN A 89 13.52 7.84 4.56
N VAL A 90 12.90 6.90 3.85
CA VAL A 90 11.53 7.07 3.36
C VAL A 90 10.56 6.92 4.54
N THR A 91 9.59 7.81 4.66
CA THR A 91 8.58 7.79 5.73
C THR A 91 7.23 7.27 5.25
N SER A 92 6.87 7.53 4.00
CA SER A 92 5.60 7.09 3.42
C SER A 92 5.69 7.02 1.89
N CYS A 93 5.02 6.04 1.29
CA CYS A 93 4.82 5.91 -0.15
C CYS A 93 3.32 5.93 -0.45
N ALA A 94 2.91 6.62 -1.51
CA ALA A 94 1.53 6.65 -1.97
C ALA A 94 1.45 6.57 -3.48
N TRP A 95 0.58 5.71 -3.99
CA TRP A 95 0.33 5.55 -5.41
C TRP A 95 -0.80 6.47 -5.87
N SER A 96 -0.61 7.08 -7.03
CA SER A 96 -1.70 7.75 -7.74
C SER A 96 -2.80 6.72 -8.12
N PRO A 97 -4.07 7.14 -8.25
CA PRO A 97 -5.16 6.22 -8.58
C PRO A 97 -5.05 5.56 -9.95
N ASN A 98 -4.18 6.07 -10.84
CA ASN A 98 -3.87 5.47 -12.12
C ASN A 98 -2.55 4.67 -12.10
N GLY A 99 -1.84 4.60 -10.97
CA GLY A 99 -0.58 3.86 -10.80
C GLY A 99 0.64 4.47 -11.48
N ARG A 100 0.51 5.58 -12.21
CA ARG A 100 1.61 6.16 -13.01
C ARG A 100 2.57 7.00 -12.18
N VAL A 101 2.05 7.71 -11.18
CA VAL A 101 2.86 8.51 -10.26
C VAL A 101 2.97 7.83 -8.91
N LEU A 102 4.18 7.76 -8.38
CA LEU A 102 4.46 7.37 -7.00
C LEU A 102 5.00 8.59 -6.23
N ALA A 103 4.30 8.97 -5.17
CA ALA A 103 4.76 10.00 -4.25
C ALA A 103 5.50 9.35 -3.07
N VAL A 104 6.71 9.84 -2.80
CA VAL A 104 7.61 9.29 -1.78
C VAL A 104 8.01 10.41 -0.84
N ALA A 105 7.54 10.35 0.40
CA ALA A 105 7.96 11.26 1.45
C ALA A 105 9.26 10.78 2.09
N CYS A 106 10.19 11.71 2.30
CA CYS A 106 11.50 11.43 2.87
C CYS A 106 11.79 12.35 4.05
N GLU A 107 12.39 11.79 5.10
CA GLU A 107 13.05 12.55 6.16
C GLU A 107 14.49 12.85 5.73
N LEU A 108 14.92 14.11 5.83
CA LEU A 108 16.29 14.51 5.49
C LEU A 108 17.24 14.34 6.69
N LYS A 109 18.51 14.02 6.45
CA LYS A 109 19.63 14.10 7.40
C LYS A 109 20.03 15.57 7.61
N ALA A 110 19.07 16.40 8.02
CA ALA A 110 19.27 17.83 8.25
C ALA A 110 18.76 18.24 9.64
N PRO A 111 19.35 19.27 10.27
CA PRO A 111 18.79 19.82 11.50
C PRO A 111 17.37 20.35 11.25
N GLY A 112 16.48 20.16 12.23
CA GLY A 112 15.12 20.70 12.17
C GLY A 112 14.04 19.76 11.60
N ARG A 113 14.31 18.45 11.45
CA ARG A 113 13.32 17.45 10.96
C ARG A 113 12.64 17.87 9.64
N LYS A 114 13.43 18.39 8.69
CA LYS A 114 12.95 18.76 7.35
C LYS A 114 12.66 17.54 6.50
N GLY A 115 11.82 17.72 5.48
CA GLY A 115 11.45 16.67 4.54
C GLY A 115 11.73 17.03 3.10
N ALA A 116 11.61 16.02 2.24
CA ALA A 116 11.42 16.18 0.81
C ALA A 116 10.30 15.26 0.34
N LEU A 117 9.54 15.71 -0.66
CA LEU A 117 8.58 14.89 -1.38
C LEU A 117 9.13 14.64 -2.78
N LEU A 118 9.36 13.37 -3.10
CA LEU A 118 9.81 12.93 -4.42
C LEU A 118 8.61 12.41 -5.20
N LEU A 119 8.41 12.92 -6.42
CA LEU A 119 7.38 12.46 -7.33
C LEU A 119 8.05 11.69 -8.47
N TRP A 120 7.73 10.42 -8.60
CA TRP A 120 8.30 9.52 -9.60
C TRP A 120 7.25 9.15 -10.64
N ASP A 121 7.63 9.22 -11.91
CA ASP A 121 6.93 8.51 -12.97
C ASP A 121 7.38 7.05 -12.94
N VAL A 122 6.44 6.16 -12.67
CA VAL A 122 6.69 4.75 -12.39
C VAL A 122 7.06 4.01 -13.68
N GLU A 123 6.37 4.30 -14.77
CA GLU A 123 6.56 3.64 -16.06
C GLU A 123 7.99 3.84 -16.57
N SER A 124 8.44 5.09 -16.65
CA SER A 124 9.80 5.42 -17.09
C SER A 124 10.85 5.35 -15.99
N SER A 125 10.44 5.12 -14.73
CA SER A 125 11.31 5.17 -13.55
C SER A 125 12.07 6.49 -13.42
N THR A 126 11.45 7.60 -13.83
CA THR A 126 12.06 8.93 -13.80
C THR A 126 11.56 9.75 -12.62
N LEU A 127 12.48 10.46 -11.97
CA LEU A 127 12.10 11.44 -10.96
C LEU A 127 11.52 12.66 -11.67
N MET A 128 10.24 12.96 -11.47
CA MET A 128 9.56 14.12 -12.06
C MET A 128 10.01 15.41 -11.37
N ALA A 129 9.91 15.42 -10.04
CA ALA A 129 10.25 16.57 -9.20
C ALA A 129 10.67 16.11 -7.81
N ALA A 130 11.53 16.91 -7.17
CA ALA A 130 11.84 16.80 -5.76
C ALA A 130 11.48 18.13 -5.07
N ILE A 131 10.51 18.09 -4.17
CA ILE A 131 9.90 19.25 -3.54
C ILE A 131 10.41 19.36 -2.11
N ALA A 132 10.85 20.53 -1.70
CA ALA A 132 11.29 20.79 -0.34
C ALA A 132 10.08 20.94 0.59
N CYS A 133 10.07 20.22 1.70
CA CYS A 133 9.06 20.34 2.75
C CYS A 133 9.68 20.93 4.01
N GLU A 134 9.01 21.92 4.61
CA GLU A 134 9.49 22.59 5.83
C GLU A 134 9.58 21.64 7.03
N SER A 135 8.76 20.60 7.04
CA SER A 135 8.79 19.49 7.99
C SER A 135 8.74 18.15 7.25
N MET A 136 9.19 17.07 7.90
CA MET A 136 9.04 15.72 7.32
C MET A 136 7.56 15.39 7.16
N ALA A 137 7.15 14.90 6.00
CA ALA A 137 5.84 14.30 5.85
C ALA A 137 5.84 12.91 6.51
N THR A 138 4.91 12.67 7.43
CA THR A 138 4.73 11.37 8.09
C THR A 138 3.85 10.45 7.26
N HIS A 139 2.85 10.99 6.58
CA HIS A 139 1.95 10.26 5.69
C HIS A 139 1.70 11.06 4.42
N VAL A 140 1.50 10.33 3.32
CA VAL A 140 1.15 10.89 2.02
C VAL A 140 -0.05 10.11 1.47
N ALA A 141 -0.97 10.81 0.82
CA ALA A 141 -2.12 10.19 0.18
C ALA A 141 -2.50 10.94 -1.10
N PHE A 142 -2.77 10.18 -2.17
CA PHE A 142 -3.44 10.74 -3.34
C PHE A 142 -4.95 10.79 -3.09
N PRO A 143 -5.65 11.83 -3.57
CA PRO A 143 -7.09 11.84 -3.56
C PRO A 143 -7.62 10.74 -4.52
N PRO A 144 -8.64 9.96 -4.12
CA PRO A 144 -9.22 8.90 -4.93
C PRO A 144 -9.99 9.48 -6.11
N ARG A 145 -10.27 8.63 -7.10
CA ARG A 145 -10.95 9.06 -8.34
C ARG A 145 -12.29 9.74 -8.09
N SER A 146 -13.05 9.25 -7.12
CA SER A 146 -14.34 9.81 -6.70
C SER A 146 -14.28 11.28 -6.23
N ILE A 147 -13.11 11.79 -5.83
CA ILE A 147 -12.93 13.19 -5.39
C ILE A 147 -12.39 14.08 -6.52
N VAL A 148 -11.47 13.55 -7.34
CA VAL A 148 -10.72 14.35 -8.33
C VAL A 148 -11.15 14.18 -9.78
N GLY A 149 -12.13 13.33 -10.09
CA GLY A 149 -12.68 13.01 -11.45
C GLY A 149 -11.90 13.56 -12.64
N ASN A 150 -11.29 12.81 -13.54
CA ASN A 150 -10.43 13.29 -14.66
C ASN A 150 -9.13 14.03 -14.28
N ALA A 151 -9.08 14.88 -13.25
CA ALA A 151 -7.83 15.49 -12.74
C ALA A 151 -7.02 14.53 -11.84
N HIS A 152 -6.97 13.25 -12.21
CA HIS A 152 -6.36 12.20 -11.38
C HIS A 152 -4.83 12.25 -11.41
N GLY A 153 -4.21 12.12 -10.25
CA GLY A 153 -2.75 12.02 -10.16
C GLY A 153 -1.99 13.33 -10.41
N THR A 154 -2.67 14.48 -10.27
CA THR A 154 -2.08 15.83 -10.35
C THR A 154 -2.03 16.54 -9.00
N SER A 155 -2.43 15.85 -7.93
CA SER A 155 -2.32 16.38 -6.57
C SER A 155 -2.09 15.28 -5.55
N VAL A 156 -1.44 15.66 -4.45
CA VAL A 156 -1.14 14.76 -3.34
C VAL A 156 -1.23 15.54 -2.03
N LEU A 157 -1.76 14.88 -1.00
CA LEU A 157 -1.84 15.42 0.35
C LEU A 157 -0.70 14.86 1.20
N ALA A 158 0.03 15.73 1.88
CA ALA A 158 1.07 15.37 2.82
C ALA A 158 0.67 15.79 4.24
N SER A 159 0.72 14.85 5.18
CA SER A 159 0.60 15.11 6.61
C SER A 159 1.98 15.32 7.21
N CYS A 160 2.22 16.48 7.80
CA CYS A 160 3.56 16.91 8.21
C CYS A 160 3.81 16.72 9.72
N GLY A 161 5.08 16.47 10.07
CA GLY A 161 5.58 16.25 11.42
C GLY A 161 5.33 17.40 12.40
N ASN A 162 5.13 18.60 11.86
CA ASN A 162 4.78 19.81 12.59
C ASN A 162 3.26 19.99 12.76
N GLY A 163 2.41 19.06 12.29
CA GLY A 163 0.95 19.13 12.41
C GLY A 163 0.23 19.80 11.23
N ASP A 164 0.94 20.34 10.25
CA ASP A 164 0.33 20.94 9.07
C ASP A 164 -0.14 19.86 8.08
N LEU A 165 -1.19 20.17 7.32
CA LEU A 165 -1.53 19.43 6.11
C LEU A 165 -1.11 20.27 4.90
N GLN A 166 -0.43 19.67 3.93
CA GLN A 166 0.00 20.35 2.71
C GLN A 166 -0.57 19.62 1.50
N ARG A 167 -1.39 20.31 0.71
CA ARG A 167 -1.81 19.84 -0.61
C ARG A 167 -0.81 20.34 -1.63
N ILE A 168 -0.09 19.43 -2.27
CA ILE A 168 0.78 19.74 -3.41
C ILE A 168 0.01 19.43 -4.69
N THR A 169 -0.09 20.40 -5.60
CA THR A 169 -0.73 20.24 -6.91
C THR A 169 0.25 20.55 -8.03
N TRP A 170 0.07 19.92 -9.19
CA TRP A 170 0.84 20.22 -10.39
C TRP A 170 0.01 20.08 -11.66
N ALA A 171 0.16 21.06 -12.56
CA ALA A 171 -0.52 21.07 -13.84
C ALA A 171 0.30 21.86 -14.87
N THR A 172 -0.02 21.67 -16.14
CA THR A 172 0.43 22.58 -17.20
C THR A 172 -0.37 23.87 -17.13
N PRO A 173 0.28 25.05 -17.08
CA PRO A 173 -0.45 26.31 -17.14
C PRO A 173 -1.21 26.44 -18.47
N PRO A 174 -2.39 27.06 -18.48
CA PRO A 174 -3.12 27.33 -19.71
C PRO A 174 -2.27 28.19 -20.66
N ALA A 175 -2.38 27.93 -21.97
CA ALA A 175 -1.57 28.57 -23.00
C ALA A 175 -1.76 30.10 -23.06
N ASP A 176 -2.93 30.60 -22.63
CA ASP A 176 -3.24 32.01 -22.46
C ASP A 176 -3.94 32.24 -21.12
N PRO A 177 -3.48 33.18 -20.27
CA PRO A 177 -4.30 33.64 -19.15
C PRO A 177 -5.44 34.46 -19.76
N VAL A 178 -6.62 33.85 -19.93
CA VAL A 178 -7.84 34.62 -20.16
C VAL A 178 -8.05 35.46 -18.91
N VAL A 179 -7.72 36.74 -19.01
CA VAL A 179 -8.06 37.74 -18.01
C VAL A 179 -9.57 37.97 -18.16
N ASP A 180 -10.37 37.10 -17.55
CA ASP A 180 -11.75 37.47 -17.27
C ASP A 180 -11.70 38.49 -16.12
N ASP A 181 -11.78 39.76 -16.47
CA ASP A 181 -11.81 40.91 -15.56
C ASP A 181 -13.05 40.92 -14.62
N ASP A 182 -13.92 39.90 -14.66
CA ASP A 182 -15.23 39.88 -14.00
C ASP A 182 -15.45 38.76 -12.97
N ASP A 183 -14.49 37.86 -12.70
CA ASP A 183 -14.65 36.84 -11.63
C ASP A 183 -13.84 37.22 -10.38
N ASP A 184 -14.48 37.96 -9.47
CA ASP A 184 -13.98 38.41 -8.16
C ASP A 184 -13.76 37.24 -7.16
N ARG A 185 -13.55 36.02 -7.66
CA ARG A 185 -13.10 34.86 -6.89
C ARG A 185 -11.60 34.96 -6.71
N SER A 186 -11.18 35.56 -5.60
CA SER A 186 -9.78 35.55 -5.16
C SER A 186 -9.19 34.13 -5.31
N PRO A 187 -8.15 33.89 -6.12
CA PRO A 187 -7.53 32.59 -6.19
C PRO A 187 -7.00 32.25 -4.81
N SER A 188 -7.42 31.11 -4.26
CA SER A 188 -6.93 30.55 -3.00
C SER A 188 -5.40 30.67 -2.91
N LEU A 189 -4.85 31.04 -1.75
CA LEU A 189 -3.41 31.17 -1.50
C LEU A 189 -2.64 29.86 -1.83
N THR A 190 -2.31 29.66 -3.10
CA THR A 190 -1.43 28.59 -3.57
C THR A 190 -0.06 29.20 -3.80
N THR A 191 0.93 28.79 -3.02
CA THR A 191 2.30 29.31 -3.14
C THR A 191 3.12 28.42 -4.06
N PRO A 192 4.04 28.98 -4.87
CA PRO A 192 4.93 28.17 -5.67
C PRO A 192 5.82 27.31 -4.76
N CYS A 193 6.06 26.06 -5.16
CA CYS A 193 6.92 25.15 -4.42
C CYS A 193 8.39 25.58 -4.46
N THR A 194 9.14 25.32 -3.39
CA THR A 194 10.61 25.28 -3.47
C THR A 194 11.03 23.90 -3.98
N LEU A 195 11.67 23.84 -5.15
CA LEU A 195 12.10 22.60 -5.77
C LEU A 195 13.61 22.38 -5.55
N TYR A 196 13.99 21.19 -5.08
CA TYR A 196 15.36 20.71 -5.15
C TYR A 196 15.73 20.20 -6.54
N TYR A 197 14.73 19.77 -7.31
CA TYR A 197 14.90 19.27 -8.66
C TYR A 197 13.59 19.29 -9.44
N HIS A 198 13.72 19.49 -10.74
CA HIS A 198 12.64 19.41 -11.70
C HIS A 198 13.19 18.84 -13.01
N ALA A 199 12.63 17.72 -13.47
CA ALA A 199 13.12 17.06 -14.67
C ALA A 199 12.80 17.81 -15.95
N ASP A 200 13.72 17.80 -16.91
CA ASP A 200 13.60 18.53 -18.17
C ASP A 200 12.36 18.13 -18.96
N ARG A 201 12.05 16.82 -19.02
CA ARG A 201 10.83 16.28 -19.64
C ARG A 201 9.55 16.86 -19.01
N PHE A 202 9.59 17.19 -17.73
CA PHE A 202 8.45 17.65 -16.94
C PHE A 202 8.46 19.16 -16.70
N ARG A 203 9.39 19.93 -17.30
CA ARG A 203 9.53 21.39 -17.10
C ARG A 203 8.28 22.22 -17.36
N HIS A 204 7.36 21.69 -18.15
CA HIS A 204 6.07 22.30 -18.47
C HIS A 204 5.06 22.22 -17.31
N LEU A 205 5.33 21.42 -16.27
CA LEU A 205 4.51 21.32 -15.07
C LEU A 205 4.89 22.39 -14.04
N HIS A 206 3.89 23.03 -13.47
CA HIS A 206 4.04 24.01 -12.41
C HIS A 206 3.53 23.43 -11.09
N PHE A 207 4.37 23.49 -10.05
CA PHE A 207 4.06 22.91 -8.74
C PHE A 207 3.66 23.98 -7.73
N HIS A 208 2.53 23.76 -7.07
CA HIS A 208 2.00 24.64 -6.03
C HIS A 208 1.78 23.88 -4.72
N VAL A 209 2.08 24.53 -3.59
CA VAL A 209 1.72 24.06 -2.25
C VAL A 209 0.59 24.93 -1.73
N HIS A 210 -0.43 24.27 -1.18
CA HIS A 210 -1.44 24.88 -0.36
C HIS A 210 -1.36 24.29 1.05
N THR A 211 -0.94 25.11 2.02
CA THR A 211 -0.87 24.71 3.43
C THR A 211 -2.20 24.95 4.10
N ILE A 212 -2.74 23.91 4.72
CA ILE A 212 -4.00 23.92 5.46
C ILE A 212 -3.67 24.01 6.95
N ASP A 213 -4.05 25.11 7.58
CA ASP A 213 -3.87 25.29 9.03
C ASP A 213 -4.87 24.43 9.80
N THR A 214 -4.35 23.41 10.49
CA THR A 214 -5.14 22.45 11.25
C THR A 214 -5.49 22.95 12.66
N LEU A 215 -4.82 23.98 13.16
CA LEU A 215 -5.04 24.51 14.50
C LEU A 215 -6.48 25.01 14.72
N PRO A 216 -7.06 25.88 13.88
CA PRO A 216 -8.44 26.34 14.07
C PRO A 216 -9.45 25.20 13.94
N ILE A 217 -9.18 24.23 13.05
CA ILE A 217 -10.02 23.05 12.83
C ILE A 217 -10.11 22.22 14.12
N PHE A 218 -8.99 21.89 14.75
CA PHE A 218 -9.01 21.09 15.97
C PHE A 218 -9.41 21.88 17.22
N ALA A 219 -9.19 23.19 17.24
CA ALA A 219 -9.65 24.05 18.33
C ALA A 219 -11.18 24.08 18.44
N SER A 220 -11.89 24.16 17.31
CA SER A 220 -13.35 24.20 17.27
C SER A 220 -13.98 22.88 17.75
N ILE A 221 -13.36 21.73 17.42
CA ILE A 221 -13.80 20.40 17.87
C ILE A 221 -13.66 20.25 19.39
N CYS A 222 -12.55 20.73 19.96
CA CYS A 222 -12.27 20.62 21.39
C CYS A 222 -12.97 21.69 22.25
N GLY A 223 -13.77 22.59 21.64
CA GLY A 223 -14.47 23.67 22.34
C GLY A 223 -13.56 24.76 22.91
N GLY A 224 -12.36 24.95 22.34
CA GLY A 224 -11.41 25.98 22.78
C GLY A 224 -11.63 27.31 22.05
N ASP A 225 -11.69 28.41 22.80
CA ASP A 225 -11.71 29.76 22.24
C ASP A 225 -10.49 29.98 21.32
N ALA A 226 -10.76 30.26 20.04
CA ALA A 226 -9.75 30.59 19.03
C ALA A 226 -9.00 31.92 19.29
N SER A 227 -9.22 32.56 20.44
CA SER A 227 -8.71 33.89 20.82
C SER A 227 -7.51 33.86 21.78
N ILE A 228 -6.98 32.68 22.13
CA ILE A 228 -5.79 32.60 22.98
C ILE A 228 -4.54 32.92 22.12
N PRO A 229 -3.78 33.98 22.44
CA PRO A 229 -2.58 34.31 21.69
C PRO A 229 -1.58 33.16 21.80
N GLN A 230 -0.97 32.81 20.66
CA GLN A 230 0.06 31.78 20.52
C GLN A 230 1.20 32.03 21.53
N SER A 231 1.11 31.40 22.69
CA SER A 231 2.25 31.19 23.57
C SER A 231 3.20 30.23 22.86
N THR A 232 4.31 30.78 22.39
CA THR A 232 5.48 30.08 21.89
C THR A 232 5.83 28.89 22.79
N ARG A 233 5.59 27.66 22.30
CA ARG A 233 6.07 26.32 22.75
C ARG A 233 5.03 25.22 23.01
N ASN A 234 3.81 25.29 22.47
CA ASN A 234 3.03 24.07 22.26
C ASN A 234 3.19 23.63 20.81
N PHE A 235 4.02 22.62 20.55
CA PHE A 235 4.05 21.94 19.25
C PHE A 235 2.61 21.58 18.87
N SER A 236 2.16 22.04 17.71
CA SER A 236 0.94 21.57 17.06
C SER A 236 0.98 20.03 17.08
N PRO A 237 -0.08 19.37 17.58
CA PRO A 237 -0.07 17.91 17.65
C PRO A 237 0.08 17.35 16.23
N LEU A 238 0.90 16.31 16.08
CA LEU A 238 1.01 15.61 14.79
C LEU A 238 -0.38 15.22 14.31
N VAL A 239 -0.66 15.51 13.04
CA VAL A 239 -1.93 15.22 12.37
C VAL A 239 -1.66 14.18 11.28
N VAL A 240 -2.57 13.24 11.09
CA VAL A 240 -2.62 12.39 9.90
C VAL A 240 -3.96 12.53 9.24
N ALA A 241 -3.94 12.63 7.92
CA ALA A 241 -5.14 12.68 7.12
C ALA A 241 -5.16 11.56 6.07
N LYS A 242 -6.34 10.99 5.84
CA LYS A 242 -6.61 10.01 4.78
C LYS A 242 -7.95 10.31 4.12
N PHE A 243 -7.99 10.10 2.82
CA PHE A 243 -9.22 10.22 2.04
C PHE A 243 -10.11 8.99 2.26
N GLY A 244 -11.40 9.23 2.47
CA GLY A 244 -12.45 8.26 2.19
C GLY A 244 -12.90 8.36 0.73
N SER A 245 -14.08 7.81 0.42
CA SER A 245 -14.68 7.91 -0.92
C SER A 245 -14.93 9.34 -1.36
N ASP A 246 -15.40 10.19 -0.46
CA ASP A 246 -15.97 11.51 -0.79
C ASP A 246 -15.69 12.55 0.30
N ARG A 247 -14.91 12.18 1.31
CA ARG A 247 -14.56 13.00 2.47
C ARG A 247 -13.08 12.86 2.80
N LEU A 248 -12.53 13.85 3.48
CA LEU A 248 -11.19 13.78 4.05
C LEU A 248 -11.29 13.66 5.57
N PHE A 249 -10.61 12.67 6.15
CA PHE A 249 -10.58 12.50 7.60
C PHE A 249 -9.20 12.85 8.12
N ALA A 250 -9.13 13.61 9.20
CA ALA A 250 -7.88 14.00 9.86
C ALA A 250 -7.93 13.73 11.36
N VAL A 251 -6.85 13.20 11.91
CA VAL A 251 -6.76 12.88 13.34
C VAL A 251 -5.51 13.51 13.93
N SER A 252 -5.66 14.18 15.07
CA SER A 252 -4.56 14.73 15.84
C SER A 252 -4.11 13.81 16.98
N LEU A 253 -2.84 13.87 17.36
CA LEU A 253 -2.30 13.16 18.54
C LEU A 253 -3.05 13.46 19.85
N LYS A 254 -3.76 14.59 19.94
CA LYS A 254 -4.56 14.94 21.13
C LYS A 254 -5.90 14.19 21.18
N GLY A 255 -6.22 13.37 20.18
CA GLY A 255 -7.45 12.60 20.10
C GLY A 255 -8.60 13.30 19.37
N ALA A 256 -8.40 14.51 18.84
CA ALA A 256 -9.42 15.14 18.02
C ALA A 256 -9.43 14.54 16.61
N VAL A 257 -10.61 14.11 16.15
CA VAL A 257 -10.91 13.52 14.84
C VAL A 257 -11.80 14.50 14.09
N ALA A 258 -11.40 14.88 12.89
CA ALA A 258 -12.09 15.82 12.02
C ALA A 258 -12.51 15.13 10.72
N MET A 259 -13.76 15.37 10.30
CA MET A 259 -14.26 15.09 8.96
C MET A 259 -14.31 16.41 8.20
N LEU A 260 -13.61 16.47 7.07
CA LEU A 260 -13.41 17.67 6.27
C LEU A 260 -13.95 17.47 4.86
N ASP A 261 -14.38 18.57 4.25
CA ASP A 261 -14.59 18.62 2.80
C ASP A 261 -13.24 18.46 2.08
N PRO A 262 -13.10 17.55 1.10
CA PRO A 262 -11.82 17.26 0.47
C PRO A 262 -11.33 18.35 -0.50
N HIS A 263 -12.20 19.28 -0.90
CA HIS A 263 -11.86 20.38 -1.83
C HIS A 263 -11.62 21.69 -1.09
N THR A 264 -12.50 22.04 -0.15
CA THR A 264 -12.42 23.29 0.63
C THR A 264 -11.66 23.16 1.94
N PHE A 265 -11.47 21.93 2.45
CA PHE A 265 -10.89 21.62 3.77
C PHE A 265 -11.67 22.17 4.95
N GLU A 266 -12.92 22.58 4.74
CA GLU A 266 -13.81 23.03 5.81
C GLU A 266 -14.24 21.88 6.71
N LEU A 267 -14.39 22.17 8.01
CA LEU A 267 -14.82 21.19 9.00
C LEU A 267 -16.32 20.89 8.85
N LEU A 268 -16.65 19.63 8.57
CA LEU A 268 -18.02 19.14 8.47
C LEU A 268 -18.50 18.55 9.79
N SER A 269 -17.65 17.75 10.45
CA SER A 269 -17.96 17.11 11.73
C SER A 269 -16.70 16.84 12.55
N GLY A 270 -16.85 16.78 13.87
CA GLY A 270 -15.76 16.55 14.80
C GLY A 270 -16.11 15.52 15.86
N HIS A 271 -15.13 14.73 16.28
CA HIS A 271 -15.25 13.78 17.37
C HIS A 271 -14.00 13.83 18.26
N VAL A 272 -14.16 13.64 19.57
CA VAL A 272 -13.04 13.70 20.53
C VAL A 272 -12.84 12.34 21.17
N LEU A 273 -11.65 11.77 20.95
CA LEU A 273 -11.15 10.58 21.60
C LEU A 273 -10.20 10.95 22.75
N PRO A 274 -9.89 9.99 23.65
CA PRO A 274 -8.73 10.10 24.52
C PRO A 274 -7.44 10.32 23.71
N PRO A 275 -6.38 10.90 24.33
CA PRO A 275 -5.12 11.10 23.65
C PRO A 275 -4.61 9.81 23.00
N ILE A 276 -4.32 9.91 21.71
CA ILE A 276 -3.80 8.80 20.93
C ILE A 276 -2.27 8.78 21.03
N SER A 277 -1.70 7.64 20.72
CA SER A 277 -0.28 7.35 21.02
C SER A 277 0.55 7.03 19.78
N SER A 278 -0.14 6.74 18.67
CA SER A 278 0.43 6.56 17.33
C SER A 278 -0.47 7.30 16.35
N VAL A 279 0.07 7.63 15.19
CA VAL A 279 -0.63 8.41 14.16
C VAL A 279 -0.89 7.52 12.97
N ASP A 280 -1.78 6.56 13.15
CA ASP A 280 -2.35 5.81 12.06
C ASP A 280 -3.87 6.01 12.06
N LEU A 281 -4.45 5.89 10.89
CA LEU A 281 -5.85 6.12 10.63
C LEU A 281 -6.25 5.17 9.52
N PHE A 282 -7.19 4.27 9.75
CA PHE A 282 -7.83 3.54 8.68
C PHE A 282 -9.16 4.18 8.34
N VAL A 283 -9.49 4.24 7.05
CA VAL A 283 -10.74 4.81 6.55
C VAL A 283 -11.34 3.80 5.58
N ASP A 284 -12.59 3.41 5.82
CA ASP A 284 -13.44 2.75 4.83
C ASP A 284 -14.70 3.61 4.56
N ALA A 285 -15.59 3.08 3.71
CA ALA A 285 -16.81 3.77 3.31
C ALA A 285 -17.79 4.06 4.47
N THR A 286 -17.63 3.41 5.62
CA THR A 286 -18.60 3.45 6.71
C THR A 286 -18.01 3.85 8.06
N ALA A 287 -16.71 3.61 8.27
CA ALA A 287 -16.06 3.74 9.54
C ALA A 287 -14.58 4.13 9.42
N LEU A 288 -14.07 4.66 10.53
CA LEU A 288 -12.67 4.97 10.77
C LEU A 288 -12.17 4.05 11.88
N LEU A 289 -10.93 3.56 11.76
CA LEU A 289 -10.24 2.91 12.88
C LEU A 289 -9.08 3.79 13.34
N VAL A 290 -9.10 4.14 14.63
CA VAL A 290 -8.10 5.01 15.25
C VAL A 290 -7.42 4.27 16.40
N PRO A 291 -6.13 3.88 16.24
CA PRO A 291 -5.35 3.28 17.31
C PRO A 291 -5.10 4.26 18.47
N SER A 292 -5.21 3.78 19.70
CA SER A 292 -4.93 4.55 20.90
C SER A 292 -4.13 3.73 21.92
N SER A 293 -3.90 4.33 23.10
CA SER A 293 -3.29 3.61 24.23
C SER A 293 -4.24 2.61 24.90
N LYS A 294 -5.55 2.72 24.69
CA LYS A 294 -6.57 1.87 25.31
C LYS A 294 -7.02 0.71 24.42
N GLY A 295 -6.91 0.88 23.11
CA GLY A 295 -7.48 -0.01 22.11
C GLY A 295 -7.51 0.64 20.74
N ILE A 296 -8.29 0.04 19.84
CA ILE A 296 -8.59 0.61 18.52
C ILE A 296 -10.05 1.07 18.55
N HIS A 297 -10.25 2.36 18.33
CA HIS A 297 -11.57 2.98 18.31
C HIS A 297 -12.18 2.87 16.91
N GLU A 298 -13.39 2.35 16.81
CA GLU A 298 -14.19 2.37 15.58
C GLU A 298 -15.18 3.52 15.64
N ILE A 299 -15.03 4.48 14.72
CA ILE A 299 -15.91 5.65 14.60
C ILE A 299 -16.67 5.52 13.28
N CYS A 300 -17.99 5.41 13.34
CA CYS A 300 -18.81 5.33 12.14
C CYS A 300 -19.21 6.72 11.63
N HIS A 301 -19.40 6.82 10.31
CA HIS A 301 -19.79 8.05 9.60
C HIS A 301 -20.93 7.82 8.58
N TYR A 302 -21.85 6.89 8.88
CA TYR A 302 -22.90 6.35 7.98
C TYR A 302 -23.74 7.36 7.17
N ASP A 303 -23.91 8.58 7.66
CA ASP A 303 -24.74 9.62 7.02
C ASP A 303 -23.92 10.73 6.35
N GLY A 304 -22.58 10.65 6.42
CA GLY A 304 -21.66 11.69 5.94
C GLY A 304 -21.81 13.04 6.68
N ALA A 305 -22.60 13.08 7.75
CA ALA A 305 -22.95 14.30 8.49
C ALA A 305 -22.44 14.25 9.95
N SER A 306 -22.40 13.07 10.58
CA SER A 306 -22.00 12.92 11.97
C SER A 306 -21.04 11.76 12.20
N MET A 307 -20.20 11.90 13.23
CA MET A 307 -19.24 10.87 13.66
C MET A 307 -19.53 10.39 15.07
N ALA A 308 -19.63 9.08 15.26
CA ALA A 308 -19.85 8.48 16.56
C ALA A 308 -18.98 7.23 16.78
N GLU A 309 -18.31 7.17 17.93
CA GLU A 309 -17.63 5.96 18.39
C GLU A 309 -18.67 4.86 18.63
N THR A 310 -18.48 3.72 17.95
CA THR A 310 -19.40 2.59 17.98
C THR A 310 -18.81 1.41 18.75
N ARG A 311 -17.52 1.10 18.54
CA ARG A 311 -16.83 -0.02 19.19
C ARG A 311 -15.42 0.36 19.63
N LEU A 312 -14.94 -0.32 20.67
CA LEU A 312 -13.55 -0.26 21.12
C LEU A 312 -12.96 -1.67 21.17
N PHE A 313 -12.03 -1.95 20.26
CA PHE A 313 -11.32 -3.22 20.23
C PHE A 313 -10.14 -3.20 21.19
N THR A 314 -10.09 -4.14 22.13
CA THR A 314 -9.03 -4.21 23.14
C THR A 314 -8.73 -5.66 23.51
N ALA A 315 -7.48 -5.90 23.92
CA ALA A 315 -7.02 -7.17 24.48
C ALA A 315 -6.94 -7.13 26.03
N GLY A 316 -7.56 -6.12 26.65
CA GLY A 316 -7.58 -5.94 28.10
C GLY A 316 -6.17 -5.84 28.70
N ALA A 317 -5.95 -6.48 29.86
CA ALA A 317 -4.67 -6.40 30.56
C ALA A 317 -3.50 -7.13 29.88
N ALA A 318 -3.77 -7.93 28.83
CA ALA A 318 -2.73 -8.67 28.10
C ALA A 318 -1.85 -7.74 27.26
N VAL A 319 -2.40 -6.62 26.79
CA VAL A 319 -1.69 -5.61 26.00
C VAL A 319 -1.72 -4.29 26.77
N ARG A 320 -0.55 -3.87 27.24
CA ARG A 320 -0.34 -2.57 27.89
C ARG A 320 0.41 -1.59 27.00
N ALA A 321 0.88 -2.05 25.85
CA ALA A 321 1.50 -1.21 24.85
C ALA A 321 0.42 -0.40 24.12
N PRO A 322 0.77 0.81 23.65
CA PRO A 322 -0.11 1.52 22.73
C PRO A 322 -0.28 0.73 21.43
N TRP A 323 -1.45 0.86 20.81
CA TRP A 323 -1.70 0.31 19.48
C TRP A 323 -1.12 1.27 18.45
N ILE A 324 -0.32 0.75 17.51
CA ILE A 324 0.43 1.56 16.55
C ILE A 324 -0.20 1.63 15.17
N MET A 325 -1.00 0.62 14.82
CA MET A 325 -1.63 0.48 13.51
C MET A 325 -2.93 -0.31 13.64
N ALA A 326 -3.92 0.07 12.83
CA ALA A 326 -5.16 -0.66 12.68
C ALA A 326 -5.55 -0.74 11.20
N SER A 327 -6.17 -1.84 10.81
CA SER A 327 -6.68 -2.00 9.45
C SER A 327 -7.82 -3.01 9.43
N LYS A 328 -8.70 -2.93 8.44
CA LYS A 328 -9.75 -3.92 8.22
C LYS A 328 -9.32 -4.90 7.13
N SER A 329 -9.74 -6.16 7.23
CA SER A 329 -9.54 -7.12 6.15
C SER A 329 -10.27 -6.63 4.88
N PRO A 330 -9.80 -6.99 3.67
CA PRO A 330 -10.44 -6.57 2.42
C PRO A 330 -11.92 -6.96 2.30
N ASP A 331 -12.33 -8.07 2.94
CA ASP A 331 -13.72 -8.53 2.99
C ASP A 331 -14.56 -7.90 4.11
N GLY A 332 -13.96 -7.03 4.92
CA GLY A 332 -14.61 -6.31 6.00
C GLY A 332 -14.92 -7.12 7.26
N LYS A 333 -14.56 -8.42 7.30
CA LYS A 333 -14.95 -9.31 8.40
C LYS A 333 -14.04 -9.24 9.62
N TYR A 334 -12.80 -8.83 9.45
CA TYR A 334 -11.82 -8.76 10.53
C TYR A 334 -11.28 -7.36 10.70
N VAL A 335 -11.13 -6.93 11.94
CA VAL A 335 -10.29 -5.79 12.31
C VAL A 335 -8.96 -6.32 12.78
N LEU A 336 -7.87 -5.83 12.19
CA LEU A 336 -6.50 -6.12 12.57
C LEU A 336 -5.97 -4.97 13.43
N GLY A 337 -5.27 -5.34 14.50
CA GLY A 337 -4.58 -4.41 15.38
C GLY A 337 -3.16 -4.83 15.66
N LEU A 338 -2.24 -3.87 15.60
CA LEU A 338 -0.85 -4.07 15.98
C LEU A 338 -0.50 -3.30 17.26
N PRO A 339 -0.11 -3.99 18.34
CA PRO A 339 0.48 -3.34 19.50
C PRO A 339 1.91 -2.88 19.21
N GLN A 340 2.37 -1.85 19.90
CA GLN A 340 3.78 -1.45 19.83
C GLN A 340 4.65 -2.56 20.43
N PRO A 341 5.61 -3.11 19.68
CA PRO A 341 6.50 -4.13 20.22
C PRO A 341 7.47 -3.48 21.23
N ARG A 342 7.25 -3.75 22.52
CA ARG A 342 8.15 -3.33 23.61
C ARG A 342 8.96 -4.50 24.21
N GLY A 343 8.55 -5.73 23.90
CA GLY A 343 9.17 -6.94 24.43
C GLY A 343 8.97 -7.16 25.93
N ILE A 344 8.03 -6.47 26.58
CA ILE A 344 7.80 -6.57 28.03
C ILE A 344 6.79 -7.69 28.32
N TYR A 345 5.69 -7.75 27.57
CA TYR A 345 4.64 -8.74 27.76
C TYR A 345 4.47 -9.62 26.51
N VAL A 346 4.08 -10.88 26.70
CA VAL A 346 3.83 -11.83 25.61
C VAL A 346 2.72 -11.34 24.68
N GLY A 347 1.70 -10.67 25.23
CA GLY A 347 0.62 -10.07 24.45
C GLY A 347 1.07 -8.90 23.56
N GLU A 348 2.25 -8.32 23.77
CA GLU A 348 2.74 -7.23 22.91
C GLU A 348 3.44 -7.73 21.64
N LYS A 349 3.53 -9.05 21.46
CA LYS A 349 4.12 -9.67 20.27
C LYS A 349 3.04 -10.07 19.28
N GLY A 350 3.32 -9.93 17.99
CA GLY A 350 2.42 -10.35 16.93
C GLY A 350 1.23 -9.41 16.71
N MET A 351 0.18 -9.93 16.07
CA MET A 351 -1.01 -9.16 15.71
C MET A 351 -2.26 -9.71 16.38
N TYR A 352 -3.26 -8.84 16.51
CA TYR A 352 -4.59 -9.20 16.95
C TYR A 352 -5.58 -9.05 15.81
N MET A 353 -6.55 -9.96 15.76
CA MET A 353 -7.68 -9.92 14.83
C MET A 353 -8.98 -10.08 15.60
N TRP A 354 -9.94 -9.19 15.38
CA TRP A 354 -11.28 -9.30 15.92
C TRP A 354 -12.25 -9.64 14.80
N ASP A 355 -13.03 -10.70 15.01
CA ASP A 355 -14.16 -11.03 14.14
C ASP A 355 -15.29 -10.03 14.36
N MET A 356 -15.75 -9.37 13.28
CA MET A 356 -16.78 -8.35 13.36
C MET A 356 -18.18 -8.90 13.62
N ALA A 357 -18.41 -10.19 13.34
CA ALA A 357 -19.70 -10.85 13.53
C ALA A 357 -19.84 -11.46 14.93
N ASP A 358 -18.82 -12.20 15.37
CA ASP A 358 -18.86 -12.95 16.63
C ASP A 358 -18.10 -12.27 17.79
N GLU A 359 -17.48 -11.10 17.54
CA GLU A 359 -16.65 -10.34 18.48
C GLU A 359 -15.48 -11.14 19.09
N ARG A 360 -15.13 -12.26 18.46
CA ARG A 360 -14.06 -13.13 18.92
C ARG A 360 -12.70 -12.52 18.56
N MET A 361 -11.83 -12.46 19.57
CA MET A 361 -10.45 -12.01 19.39
C MET A 361 -9.52 -13.20 19.15
N HIS A 362 -8.62 -13.05 18.18
CA HIS A 362 -7.56 -13.97 17.83
C HIS A 362 -6.21 -13.26 17.96
N HIS A 363 -5.20 -13.99 18.45
CA HIS A 363 -3.85 -13.47 18.63
C HIS A 363 -2.88 -14.36 17.85
N ASP A 364 -2.30 -13.81 16.78
CA ASP A 364 -1.28 -14.51 15.98
C ASP A 364 0.12 -14.00 16.38
N HIS A 365 0.87 -14.89 17.01
CA HIS A 365 2.25 -14.67 17.47
C HIS A 365 3.23 -15.64 16.78
N ARG A 366 2.83 -16.27 15.65
CA ARG A 366 3.68 -17.19 14.89
C ARG A 366 4.82 -16.46 14.18
N PHE A 367 4.64 -15.18 13.88
CA PHE A 367 5.69 -14.34 13.34
C PHE A 367 6.76 -14.11 14.42
N ALA A 368 8.00 -14.55 14.14
CA ALA A 368 9.08 -14.52 15.12
C ALA A 368 9.65 -13.10 15.38
N GLY A 369 9.50 -12.20 14.41
CA GLY A 369 9.95 -10.82 14.51
C GLY A 369 8.93 -9.89 15.18
N ASP A 370 9.34 -8.66 15.43
CA ASP A 370 8.44 -7.61 15.88
C ASP A 370 7.90 -6.84 14.67
N MET A 371 6.59 -6.66 14.59
CA MET A 371 5.89 -6.06 13.45
C MET A 371 5.74 -4.56 13.66
N VAL A 372 6.01 -3.74 12.64
CA VAL A 372 5.90 -2.27 12.73
C VAL A 372 4.92 -1.65 11.74
N ALA A 373 4.72 -2.30 10.59
CA ALA A 373 3.77 -1.85 9.57
C ALA A 373 3.19 -3.05 8.85
N VAL A 374 1.96 -2.91 8.38
CA VAL A 374 1.27 -3.92 7.57
C VAL A 374 0.53 -3.29 6.41
N ALA A 375 0.36 -4.05 5.34
CA ALA A 375 -0.61 -3.77 4.29
C ALA A 375 -1.28 -5.06 3.83
N TRP A 376 -2.60 -5.01 3.76
CA TRP A 376 -3.38 -6.00 3.05
C TRP A 376 -3.15 -5.86 1.55
N HIS A 377 -3.09 -6.99 0.86
CA HIS A 377 -3.23 -6.97 -0.59
C HIS A 377 -4.68 -6.54 -0.93
N PRO A 378 -4.90 -5.61 -1.87
CA PRO A 378 -6.23 -5.10 -2.21
C PRO A 378 -7.27 -6.13 -2.73
N ARG A 379 -6.84 -7.35 -3.06
CA ARG A 379 -7.62 -8.33 -3.85
C ARG A 379 -7.35 -9.78 -3.46
N ARG A 380 -6.15 -10.09 -2.97
CA ARG A 380 -5.77 -11.42 -2.48
C ARG A 380 -5.89 -11.48 -0.97
N GLU A 381 -6.14 -12.68 -0.45
CA GLU A 381 -6.06 -12.99 0.98
C GLU A 381 -4.58 -13.10 1.41
N SER A 382 -3.86 -11.98 1.32
CA SER A 382 -2.44 -11.87 1.62
C SER A 382 -2.17 -10.62 2.45
N LEU A 383 -1.26 -10.74 3.42
CA LEU A 383 -0.86 -9.67 4.30
C LEU A 383 0.66 -9.51 4.24
N THR A 384 1.13 -8.32 3.89
CA THR A 384 2.55 -7.99 3.89
C THR A 384 2.90 -7.16 5.12
N VAL A 385 4.04 -7.46 5.74
CA VAL A 385 4.48 -6.90 7.02
C VAL A 385 5.92 -6.42 6.92
N ILE A 386 6.23 -5.32 7.60
CA ILE A 386 7.60 -4.89 7.88
C ILE A 386 7.96 -5.25 9.31
N SER A 387 9.14 -5.84 9.50
CA SER A 387 9.71 -6.10 10.82
C SER A 387 10.48 -4.89 11.37
N THR A 388 10.68 -4.80 12.69
CA THR A 388 11.56 -3.78 13.30
C THR A 388 13.00 -3.82 12.78
N ALA A 389 13.45 -4.97 12.26
CA ALA A 389 14.76 -5.13 11.64
C ALA A 389 14.83 -4.50 10.24
N GLY A 390 13.69 -4.27 9.59
CA GLY A 390 13.58 -3.74 8.23
C GLY A 390 13.38 -4.79 7.14
N SER A 391 13.23 -6.06 7.50
CA SER A 391 12.85 -7.12 6.55
C SER A 391 11.36 -7.12 6.27
N VAL A 392 10.99 -7.50 5.04
CA VAL A 392 9.61 -7.57 4.59
C VAL A 392 9.17 -9.03 4.49
N HIS A 393 8.02 -9.34 5.09
CA HIS A 393 7.46 -10.69 5.15
C HIS A 393 6.05 -10.70 4.62
N VAL A 394 5.67 -11.79 3.96
CA VAL A 394 4.34 -12.00 3.41
C VAL A 394 3.72 -13.20 4.11
N LEU A 395 2.48 -13.02 4.55
CA LEU A 395 1.61 -14.08 5.02
C LEU A 395 0.63 -14.40 3.90
N GLU A 396 0.71 -15.61 3.37
CA GLU A 396 -0.16 -16.09 2.31
C GLU A 396 -0.57 -17.54 2.58
N VAL A 397 -1.81 -17.88 2.25
CA VAL A 397 -2.27 -19.26 2.24
C VAL A 397 -1.64 -19.95 1.03
N GLN A 398 -0.80 -20.95 1.28
CA GLN A 398 -0.22 -21.73 0.20
C GLN A 398 -1.33 -22.38 -0.61
N TYR A 399 -1.34 -22.09 -1.91
CA TYR A 399 -2.20 -22.78 -2.84
C TYR A 399 -1.80 -24.26 -2.89
N ALA A 400 -2.66 -25.11 -2.34
CA ALA A 400 -2.64 -26.54 -2.64
C ALA A 400 -3.77 -26.82 -3.62
N SER A 401 -3.44 -27.28 -4.82
CA SER A 401 -4.46 -27.81 -5.72
C SER A 401 -5.16 -28.98 -5.04
N SER A 402 -6.49 -29.06 -5.18
CA SER A 402 -7.25 -30.26 -4.84
C SER A 402 -6.79 -31.49 -5.63
N TRP A 403 -6.04 -31.26 -6.73
CA TRP A 403 -5.33 -32.28 -7.51
C TRP A 403 -4.02 -32.68 -6.84
N PRO A 404 -3.82 -33.95 -6.46
CA PRO A 404 -2.61 -34.41 -5.78
C PRO A 404 -1.47 -34.78 -6.75
N GLY A 405 -1.32 -34.07 -7.87
CA GLY A 405 -0.25 -34.37 -8.83
C GLY A 405 -0.20 -33.47 -10.08
N ALA A 406 0.67 -33.83 -11.03
CA ALA A 406 0.75 -33.19 -12.34
C ALA A 406 -0.59 -33.31 -13.08
N MET A 407 -1.00 -32.23 -13.75
CA MET A 407 -2.26 -32.14 -14.48
C MET A 407 -2.33 -33.26 -15.53
N TYR A 408 -3.17 -34.27 -15.30
CA TYR A 408 -3.37 -35.37 -16.25
C TYR A 408 -4.12 -34.87 -17.50
N PRO A 409 -4.03 -35.58 -18.64
CA PRO A 409 -4.76 -35.21 -19.86
C PRO A 409 -6.28 -35.12 -19.63
N PRO A 410 -7.01 -34.37 -20.48
CA PRO A 410 -8.47 -34.36 -20.46
C PRO A 410 -9.04 -35.80 -20.53
N GLY A 411 -10.01 -36.11 -19.67
CA GLY A 411 -10.61 -37.45 -19.55
C GLY A 411 -10.05 -38.32 -18.43
N PHE A 412 -9.00 -37.87 -17.73
CA PHE A 412 -8.49 -38.54 -16.53
C PHE A 412 -9.09 -37.93 -15.27
N THR A 413 -9.64 -38.78 -14.42
CA THR A 413 -10.16 -38.41 -13.10
C THR A 413 -9.30 -39.07 -12.04
N LEU A 414 -8.82 -38.28 -11.07
CA LEU A 414 -8.11 -38.85 -9.94
C LEU A 414 -9.11 -39.54 -9.01
N ILE A 415 -8.88 -40.83 -8.79
CA ILE A 415 -9.65 -41.66 -7.87
C ILE A 415 -8.80 -41.83 -6.59
N THR A 416 -9.27 -41.27 -5.45
CA THR A 416 -8.55 -41.34 -4.17
C THR A 416 -8.84 -42.60 -3.36
N ASP A 417 -9.95 -43.27 -3.65
CA ASP A 417 -10.37 -44.53 -3.04
C ASP A 417 -11.11 -45.36 -4.09
N ASN A 418 -11.22 -46.67 -3.91
CA ASN A 418 -11.80 -47.58 -4.90
C ASN A 418 -13.22 -47.13 -5.28
N VAL A 419 -13.40 -46.78 -6.56
CA VAL A 419 -14.71 -46.47 -7.15
C VAL A 419 -15.21 -47.70 -7.87
N VAL A 420 -16.47 -48.07 -7.61
CA VAL A 420 -17.15 -49.11 -8.37
C VAL A 420 -17.50 -48.53 -9.74
N TYR A 421 -16.93 -49.12 -10.79
CA TYR A 421 -17.24 -48.74 -12.17
C TYR A 421 -18.57 -49.39 -12.57
N GLU A 422 -19.59 -48.57 -12.82
CA GLU A 422 -20.83 -49.01 -13.45
C GLU A 422 -20.61 -49.01 -14.96
N GLU A 423 -20.20 -50.16 -15.49
CA GLU A 423 -19.98 -50.42 -16.92
C GLU A 423 -21.27 -50.11 -17.72
N PRO A 424 -21.26 -49.13 -18.64
CA PRO A 424 -22.37 -48.90 -19.55
C PRO A 424 -22.60 -50.13 -20.45
N GLU A 425 -23.86 -50.48 -20.72
CA GLU A 425 -24.19 -51.67 -21.53
C GLU A 425 -23.62 -51.62 -22.96
N ASP A 426 -23.31 -50.42 -23.47
CA ASP A 426 -22.79 -50.15 -24.82
C ASP A 426 -21.26 -50.05 -24.90
N GLU A 427 -20.51 -50.25 -23.81
CA GLU A 427 -19.05 -50.13 -23.77
C GLU A 427 -18.34 -51.10 -24.73
N PHE A 428 -18.90 -52.30 -24.90
CA PHE A 428 -18.33 -53.36 -25.73
C PHE A 428 -18.99 -53.46 -27.13
N ASP A 429 -19.85 -52.51 -27.49
CA ASP A 429 -20.50 -52.49 -28.79
C ASP A 429 -19.56 -51.98 -29.89
N VAL A 430 -19.51 -52.71 -31.01
CA VAL A 430 -18.62 -52.37 -32.14
C VAL A 430 -19.08 -51.11 -32.88
N ASN A 431 -20.35 -50.72 -32.74
CA ASN A 431 -20.96 -49.60 -33.45
C ASN A 431 -21.43 -48.50 -32.46
N VAL A 432 -20.50 -47.92 -31.71
CA VAL A 432 -20.78 -46.75 -30.86
C VAL A 432 -21.18 -45.57 -31.75
N LYS A 433 -22.40 -45.05 -31.60
CA LYS A 433 -22.77 -43.75 -32.18
C LYS A 433 -22.15 -42.66 -31.29
N ALA A 434 -21.23 -41.88 -31.83
CA ALA A 434 -20.69 -40.74 -31.11
C ALA A 434 -21.83 -39.83 -30.65
N PRO A 435 -21.81 -39.35 -29.39
CA PRO A 435 -22.77 -38.35 -28.96
C PRO A 435 -22.66 -37.12 -29.87
N PRO A 436 -23.78 -36.46 -30.20
CA PRO A 436 -23.72 -35.21 -30.95
C PRO A 436 -22.85 -34.21 -30.17
N PRO A 437 -22.02 -33.41 -30.86
CA PRO A 437 -21.18 -32.42 -30.21
C PRO A 437 -22.07 -31.50 -29.36
N MET A 438 -21.62 -31.28 -28.11
CA MET A 438 -22.38 -30.54 -27.09
C MET A 438 -22.53 -29.06 -27.44
N ASP A 439 -21.56 -28.50 -28.17
CA ASP A 439 -21.54 -27.12 -28.62
C ASP A 439 -21.58 -27.06 -30.16
N ASP A 440 -22.30 -26.07 -30.67
CA ASP A 440 -22.33 -25.77 -32.10
C ASP A 440 -20.95 -25.23 -32.53
N ALA A 441 -20.23 -26.01 -33.34
CA ALA A 441 -18.92 -25.63 -33.88
C ALA A 441 -18.97 -24.37 -34.76
N SER A 442 -20.17 -23.89 -35.13
CA SER A 442 -20.37 -22.63 -35.86
C SER A 442 -20.62 -21.41 -34.96
N MET A 443 -20.60 -21.58 -33.63
CA MET A 443 -20.74 -20.46 -32.70
C MET A 443 -19.65 -19.41 -32.91
N VAL A 444 -20.05 -18.17 -33.15
CA VAL A 444 -19.15 -17.02 -33.26
C VAL A 444 -18.69 -16.65 -31.85
N VAL A 445 -17.39 -16.80 -31.59
CA VAL A 445 -16.75 -16.42 -30.33
C VAL A 445 -16.10 -15.06 -30.51
N ASP A 446 -16.49 -14.10 -29.66
CA ASP A 446 -15.83 -12.82 -29.59
C ASP A 446 -14.44 -12.98 -28.94
N ILE A 447 -13.40 -12.52 -29.64
CA ILE A 447 -12.00 -12.57 -29.17
C ILE A 447 -11.41 -11.19 -28.93
N LEU A 448 -12.17 -10.13 -29.22
CA LEU A 448 -11.70 -8.74 -29.14
C LEU A 448 -12.29 -8.02 -27.94
N THR A 449 -13.54 -8.33 -27.59
CA THR A 449 -14.17 -7.72 -26.43
C THR A 449 -13.54 -8.24 -25.15
N ILE A 450 -12.89 -7.33 -24.43
CA ILE A 450 -12.44 -7.58 -23.07
C ILE A 450 -13.65 -7.31 -22.17
N GLU A 451 -14.33 -8.37 -21.74
CA GLU A 451 -15.27 -8.26 -20.62
C GLU A 451 -14.48 -7.80 -19.40
N ARG A 452 -14.57 -6.52 -19.05
CA ARG A 452 -14.11 -6.04 -17.77
C ARG A 452 -14.99 -6.74 -16.74
N ALA A 453 -14.39 -7.62 -15.94
CA ALA A 453 -15.10 -8.26 -14.85
C ALA A 453 -15.83 -7.17 -14.06
N ASP A 454 -17.10 -7.41 -13.77
CA ASP A 454 -17.97 -6.56 -12.95
C ASP A 454 -17.46 -6.63 -11.50
N ASP A 455 -16.27 -6.08 -11.30
CA ASP A 455 -15.60 -5.89 -10.03
C ASP A 455 -16.45 -4.84 -9.33
N GLY A 456 -17.24 -5.22 -8.32
CA GLY A 456 -18.25 -4.39 -7.62
C GLY A 456 -17.80 -3.04 -7.01
N MET A 457 -16.71 -2.46 -7.46
CA MET A 457 -16.56 -1.02 -7.66
C MET A 457 -17.53 -0.59 -8.76
N GLN A 458 -18.60 0.14 -8.41
CA GLN A 458 -19.43 0.83 -9.40
C GLN A 458 -18.54 1.79 -10.21
N ASN A 459 -17.92 1.30 -11.28
CA ASN A 459 -17.54 2.14 -12.40
C ASN A 459 -18.87 2.46 -13.08
N ILE A 460 -19.44 3.60 -12.73
CA ILE A 460 -20.53 4.19 -13.50
C ILE A 460 -19.96 4.30 -14.93
N PRO A 461 -20.54 3.59 -15.93
CA PRO A 461 -20.20 3.88 -17.30
C PRO A 461 -20.88 5.21 -17.59
N ASP A 462 -20.13 6.30 -17.53
CA ASP A 462 -20.59 7.57 -18.07
C ASP A 462 -20.66 7.37 -19.60
N GLU A 463 -21.87 7.13 -20.11
CA GLU A 463 -22.16 6.86 -21.54
C GLU A 463 -21.83 8.07 -22.46
N ASP A 464 -21.22 9.13 -21.95
CA ASP A 464 -20.92 10.39 -22.67
C ASP A 464 -19.43 10.80 -22.67
N ASP A 465 -18.51 10.01 -22.11
CA ASP A 465 -17.09 10.37 -22.08
C ASP A 465 -16.34 9.86 -23.32
N ASN A 466 -15.85 10.78 -24.15
CA ASN A 466 -15.00 10.48 -25.30
C ASN A 466 -13.79 9.62 -24.88
N ASP A 467 -13.64 8.45 -25.49
CA ASP A 467 -12.57 7.47 -25.24
C ASP A 467 -11.13 8.02 -25.44
N ASP A 468 -10.95 9.21 -26.05
CA ASP A 468 -9.64 9.74 -26.45
C ASP A 468 -8.79 10.35 -25.30
N ASP A 469 -9.38 10.73 -24.16
CA ASP A 469 -8.65 11.42 -23.07
C ASP A 469 -8.39 10.55 -21.82
N MET A 470 -8.84 9.30 -21.80
CA MET A 470 -8.59 8.39 -20.68
C MET A 470 -7.18 7.80 -20.75
N VAL A 471 -6.24 8.41 -20.00
CA VAL A 471 -4.89 7.86 -19.80
C VAL A 471 -4.99 6.48 -19.15
N ASP A 472 -4.61 5.44 -19.90
CA ASP A 472 -4.70 4.06 -19.45
C ASP A 472 -4.03 3.84 -18.08
N PRO A 473 -4.72 3.16 -17.13
CA PRO A 473 -4.16 2.86 -15.82
C PRO A 473 -2.93 1.94 -15.93
N LEU A 474 -1.84 2.30 -15.24
CA LEU A 474 -0.63 1.48 -15.17
C LEU A 474 -0.80 0.37 -14.12
N GLN A 475 -1.39 -0.74 -14.56
CA GLN A 475 -1.61 -1.91 -13.72
C GLN A 475 -0.34 -2.76 -13.60
N TYR A 476 0.40 -2.97 -14.68
CA TYR A 476 1.57 -3.83 -14.71
C TYR A 476 2.77 -3.06 -15.22
N LEU A 477 3.95 -3.40 -14.72
CA LEU A 477 5.22 -2.92 -15.26
C LEU A 477 5.89 -4.05 -16.05
N PRO A 478 6.43 -3.77 -17.24
CA PRO A 478 7.24 -4.76 -17.95
C PRO A 478 8.56 -5.00 -17.21
N ALA A 479 9.03 -6.24 -17.17
CA ALA A 479 10.31 -6.58 -16.54
C ALA A 479 11.49 -5.81 -17.18
N SER A 480 11.46 -5.56 -18.50
CA SER A 480 12.42 -4.70 -19.19
C SER A 480 11.97 -3.23 -19.17
N PRO A 481 12.84 -2.26 -18.79
CA PRO A 481 12.47 -0.84 -18.81
C PRO A 481 12.21 -0.22 -20.18
N LEU A 482 12.52 -0.90 -21.29
CA LEU A 482 12.26 -0.37 -22.63
C LEU A 482 12.05 -1.53 -23.62
N THR A 483 10.79 -1.90 -23.86
CA THR A 483 10.34 -2.36 -25.17
C THR A 483 8.93 -1.84 -25.36
N THR A 484 8.79 -0.53 -25.59
CA THR A 484 7.71 -0.12 -26.49
C THR A 484 8.02 -0.82 -27.80
N TRP A 485 7.12 -1.70 -28.24
CA TRP A 485 7.20 -2.35 -29.54
C TRP A 485 6.88 -1.29 -30.62
N ASN A 486 7.69 -0.24 -30.69
CA ASN A 486 7.60 0.77 -31.72
C ASN A 486 8.20 0.16 -33.00
N HIS A 487 7.41 0.13 -34.07
CA HIS A 487 7.74 -0.37 -35.39
C HIS A 487 8.88 0.37 -36.12
N GLU A 488 9.68 1.18 -35.42
CA GLU A 488 10.80 1.92 -35.97
C GLU A 488 12.05 1.60 -35.16
N ALA A 489 12.66 0.47 -35.47
CA ALA A 489 14.00 0.15 -35.01
C ALA A 489 14.98 1.17 -35.63
N VAL A 490 15.47 2.10 -34.81
CA VAL A 490 16.66 2.90 -35.16
C VAL A 490 17.82 1.92 -35.26
N ALA A 491 18.43 1.87 -36.45
CA ALA A 491 19.59 1.03 -36.72
C ALA A 491 20.70 1.38 -35.71
N PHE A 492 21.15 0.36 -34.97
CA PHE A 492 22.29 0.47 -34.08
C PHE A 492 23.56 0.59 -34.93
N GLU A 493 24.17 1.76 -34.96
CA GLU A 493 25.59 1.92 -35.28
C GLU A 493 26.40 2.04 -33.97
N ASP A 494 27.59 1.44 -34.01
CA ASP A 494 28.42 0.98 -32.92
C ASP A 494 28.83 1.98 -31.81
N ASP A 495 29.19 1.37 -30.67
CA ASP A 495 30.13 1.83 -29.64
C ASP A 495 29.68 2.85 -28.57
N ASP A 496 28.78 2.44 -27.66
CA ASP A 496 29.01 2.59 -26.20
C ASP A 496 28.10 1.64 -25.38
N VAL A 497 28.53 0.40 -25.14
CA VAL A 497 27.80 -0.58 -24.30
C VAL A 497 28.31 -0.57 -22.86
N SER A 498 28.75 0.58 -22.37
CA SER A 498 29.07 0.77 -20.96
C SER A 498 27.91 1.50 -20.27
N SER A 499 27.24 0.79 -19.36
CA SER A 499 26.06 1.23 -18.58
C SER A 499 24.72 1.11 -19.31
N ILE A 500 24.00 0.01 -19.07
CA ILE A 500 22.53 -0.07 -18.90
C ILE A 500 22.11 -1.51 -18.49
N PHE A 501 22.96 -2.52 -18.68
CA PHE A 501 22.68 -3.89 -18.23
C PHE A 501 23.70 -4.39 -17.21
N SER A 502 23.51 -4.02 -15.94
CA SER A 502 23.90 -4.94 -14.87
C SER A 502 22.75 -5.93 -14.70
N THR A 503 22.79 -7.04 -15.43
CA THR A 503 22.08 -8.26 -14.99
C THR A 503 22.49 -8.49 -13.53
N MET A 504 21.55 -8.38 -12.59
CA MET A 504 21.82 -8.56 -11.17
C MET A 504 22.48 -9.94 -10.97
N LYS A 505 23.76 -9.94 -10.58
CA LYS A 505 24.37 -11.13 -9.99
C LYS A 505 23.63 -11.39 -8.69
N ALA A 506 23.03 -12.57 -8.56
CA ALA A 506 22.58 -13.06 -7.26
C ALA A 506 23.70 -12.81 -6.24
N ARG A 507 23.39 -12.05 -5.18
CA ARG A 507 24.33 -11.83 -4.08
C ARG A 507 24.62 -13.22 -3.50
N PRO A 508 25.88 -13.70 -3.50
CA PRO A 508 26.16 -15.00 -2.92
C PRO A 508 25.75 -14.96 -1.43
N PRO A 509 25.15 -16.04 -0.91
CA PRO A 509 24.73 -16.07 0.50
C PRO A 509 25.95 -15.76 1.37
N THR A 510 25.78 -14.83 2.30
CA THR A 510 26.81 -14.52 3.30
C THR A 510 27.13 -15.80 4.04
N ALA A 511 28.35 -16.33 3.87
CA ALA A 511 28.80 -17.51 4.57
C ALA A 511 28.66 -17.27 6.09
N SER A 512 27.81 -18.05 6.73
CA SER A 512 27.73 -18.08 8.18
C SER A 512 29.07 -18.54 8.72
N THR A 513 29.77 -17.66 9.43
CA THR A 513 30.96 -18.05 10.18
C THR A 513 30.54 -19.04 11.25
N ALA A 514 30.84 -20.32 11.03
CA ALA A 514 30.67 -21.37 12.02
C ALA A 514 31.42 -21.01 13.32
N PRO A 515 30.84 -21.26 14.52
CA PRO A 515 31.52 -21.00 15.76
C PRO A 515 32.76 -21.90 15.88
N ALA A 516 33.90 -21.29 16.17
CA ALA A 516 35.18 -21.97 16.35
C ALA A 516 35.07 -23.05 17.44
N SER A 517 35.48 -24.27 17.08
CA SER A 517 35.58 -25.42 17.98
C SER A 517 36.52 -25.12 19.14
N ALA A 518 36.04 -25.26 20.38
CA ALA A 518 36.84 -25.12 21.60
C ALA A 518 37.98 -26.17 21.63
N SER A 519 39.22 -25.69 21.53
CA SER A 519 40.41 -26.53 21.71
C SER A 519 40.57 -26.92 23.18
N LYS A 520 40.63 -28.22 23.45
CA LYS A 520 41.03 -28.80 24.74
C LYS A 520 42.47 -28.37 25.09
N SER A 521 42.66 -27.76 26.26
CA SER A 521 43.99 -27.74 26.93
C SER A 521 43.90 -28.29 28.35
N LYS A 522 44.76 -29.28 28.62
CA LYS A 522 44.95 -30.03 29.87
C LYS A 522 45.63 -29.18 30.98
N LYS A 523 45.08 -29.31 32.20
CA LYS A 523 45.70 -29.72 33.49
C LYS A 523 46.92 -28.95 34.10
N ARG A 524 46.77 -28.72 35.42
CA ARG A 524 47.76 -28.47 36.53
C ARG A 524 48.17 -27.00 36.73
N LYS A 525 48.36 -26.46 37.93
CA LYS A 525 48.83 -27.04 39.22
C LYS A 525 48.45 -26.13 40.41
N SER A 526 48.52 -26.74 41.60
CA SER A 526 48.35 -26.30 42.99
C SER A 526 49.15 -25.08 43.50
N SER A 527 48.78 -24.66 44.73
CA SER A 527 49.45 -23.79 45.73
C SER A 527 49.01 -22.32 45.69
N GLY A 528 48.60 -21.65 46.76
CA GLY A 528 48.58 -21.96 48.18
C GLY A 528 48.76 -20.66 48.97
N LYS A 529 47.72 -20.23 49.69
CA LYS A 529 47.71 -19.65 51.04
C LYS A 529 46.29 -19.19 51.36
#